data_AF-A0A5A5R931-F1
#
_entry.id   AF-A0A5A5R931-F1
#
_cell.length_a   1.000
_cell.length_b   1.000
_cell.length_c   1.000
_cell.angle_alpha   90.00
_cell.angle_beta   90.00
_cell.angle_gamma   90.00
#
_symmetry.space_group_name_H-M   'P 1'
#
loop_
_entity.id
_entity.type
_entity.pdbx_description
1 polymer ?
#
loop_
_entity_poly.entity_id
_entity_poly.type
_entity_poly.pdbx_seq_one_letter_code
_entity_poly.pdbx_strand_id
1 'polypeptide(L)'
;MMLSQTYLEWKEAVRRQARQEALEEGLQAGLQETHRGMIENLLQVRFGQLDDSFNLVIEGLLSLSPGESSRLLIESAREDLFKRFHAITPQ
;
A
#
# COMPACT_ATOMS: atom_id res chain seq x y z
N MET A 1 30.89 -22.34 -31.68
CA MET A 1 29.48 -21.93 -31.77
C MET A 1 28.72 -21.99 -30.43
N MET A 2 29.03 -22.93 -29.53
CA MET A 2 28.37 -23.09 -28.21
C MET A 2 28.38 -21.83 -27.32
N LEU A 3 29.49 -21.07 -27.30
CA LEU A 3 29.62 -19.84 -26.48
C LEU A 3 28.65 -18.71 -26.88
N SER A 4 28.23 -18.64 -28.15
CA SER A 4 27.25 -17.66 -28.61
C SER A 4 25.83 -18.04 -28.22
N GLN A 5 25.55 -19.34 -28.15
CA GLN A 5 24.25 -19.88 -27.76
C GLN A 5 24.03 -19.72 -26.25
N THR A 6 25.04 -20.05 -25.44
CA THR A 6 24.98 -19.88 -23.97
C THR A 6 24.85 -18.41 -23.57
N TYR A 7 25.48 -17.49 -24.31
CA TYR A 7 25.31 -16.05 -24.09
C TYR A 7 23.87 -15.58 -24.37
N LEU A 8 23.25 -16.07 -25.46
CA LEU A 8 21.85 -15.74 -25.78
C LEU A 8 20.89 -16.30 -24.72
N GLU A 9 21.09 -17.55 -24.32
CA GLU A 9 20.31 -18.20 -23.25
C GLU A 9 20.41 -17.45 -21.93
N TRP A 10 21.63 -17.05 -21.54
CA TRP A 10 21.86 -16.23 -20.35
C TRP A 10 21.13 -14.89 -20.45
N LYS A 11 21.23 -14.19 -21.58
CA LYS A 11 20.55 -12.90 -21.79
C LYS A 11 19.03 -13.03 -21.71
N GLU A 12 18.47 -14.11 -22.23
CA GLU A 12 17.04 -14.42 -22.10
C GLU A 12 16.63 -14.77 -20.68
N ALA A 13 17.46 -15.51 -19.95
CA ALA A 13 17.22 -15.84 -18.54
C ALA A 13 17.19 -14.56 -17.69
N VAL A 14 18.17 -13.68 -17.84
CA VAL A 14 18.21 -12.37 -17.16
C VAL A 14 16.97 -11.54 -17.49
N ARG A 15 16.57 -11.47 -18.76
CA ARG A 15 15.33 -10.75 -19.15
C ARG A 15 14.08 -11.37 -18.56
N ARG A 16 14.02 -12.70 -18.43
CA ARG A 16 12.88 -13.40 -17.81
C ARG A 16 12.81 -13.07 -16.33
N GLN A 17 13.95 -13.15 -15.63
CA GLN A 17 14.03 -12.81 -14.21
C GLN A 17 13.64 -11.35 -13.96
N ALA A 18 14.21 -10.40 -14.71
CA ALA A 18 13.88 -8.98 -14.57
C ALA A 18 12.39 -8.69 -14.82
N ARG A 19 11.73 -9.41 -15.73
CA ARG A 19 10.28 -9.30 -15.94
C ARG A 19 9.46 -9.87 -14.79
N GLN A 20 9.94 -10.93 -14.15
CA GLN A 20 9.27 -11.50 -12.98
C GLN A 20 9.38 -10.55 -11.79
N GLU A 21 10.59 -10.05 -11.51
CA GLU A 21 10.83 -9.06 -10.46
C GLU A 21 9.98 -7.80 -10.67
N ALA A 22 9.97 -7.25 -11.89
CA ALA A 22 9.15 -6.08 -12.20
C ALA A 22 7.63 -6.33 -12.07
N LEU A 23 7.17 -7.55 -12.36
CA LEU A 23 5.76 -7.92 -12.20
C LEU A 23 5.39 -8.03 -10.72
N GLU A 24 6.26 -8.62 -9.90
CA GLU A 24 6.06 -8.75 -8.45
C GLU A 24 6.07 -7.37 -7.77
N GLU A 25 7.04 -6.53 -8.08
CA GLU A 25 7.11 -5.15 -7.59
C GLU A 25 5.88 -4.34 -8.03
N GLY A 26 5.49 -4.45 -9.30
CA GLY A 26 4.32 -3.76 -9.84
C GLY A 26 3.01 -4.20 -9.19
N LEU A 27 2.86 -5.50 -8.90
CA LEU A 27 1.69 -6.02 -8.20
C LEU A 27 1.65 -5.52 -6.75
N GLN A 28 2.79 -5.54 -6.05
CA GLN A 28 2.87 -5.06 -4.67
C GLN A 28 2.58 -3.56 -4.58
N ALA A 29 3.16 -2.76 -5.46
CA ALA A 29 2.89 -1.32 -5.53
C ALA A 29 1.41 -1.04 -5.86
N GLY A 30 0.83 -1.77 -6.81
CA GLY A 30 -0.58 -1.64 -7.16
C GLY A 30 -1.52 -2.00 -6.01
N LEU A 31 -1.19 -3.03 -5.23
CA LEU A 31 -1.97 -3.41 -4.04
C LEU A 31 -1.89 -2.34 -2.93
N GLN A 32 -0.69 -1.81 -2.66
CA GLN A 32 -0.52 -0.75 -1.66
C GLN A 32 -1.25 0.54 -2.06
N GLU A 33 -1.13 0.96 -3.32
CA GLU A 33 -1.80 2.17 -3.81
C GLU A 33 -3.32 2.00 -3.81
N THR A 34 -3.82 0.83 -4.21
CA THR A 34 -5.26 0.52 -4.16
C THR A 34 -5.77 0.54 -2.71
N HIS A 35 -5.00 -0.01 -1.77
CA HIS A 35 -5.37 -0.03 -0.36
C HIS A 35 -5.40 1.39 0.22
N ARG A 36 -4.41 2.23 -0.09
CA ARG A 36 -4.39 3.65 0.28
C ARG A 36 -5.59 4.39 -0.29
N GLY A 37 -5.83 4.28 -1.60
CA GLY A 37 -6.97 4.93 -2.25
C GLY A 37 -8.32 4.48 -1.68
N MET A 38 -8.46 3.20 -1.29
CA MET A 38 -9.66 2.71 -0.62
C MET A 38 -9.88 3.38 0.74
N ILE A 39 -8.82 3.50 1.55
CA ILE A 39 -8.86 4.16 2.86
C ILE A 39 -9.24 5.63 2.70
N GLU A 40 -8.56 6.36 1.82
CA GLU A 40 -8.80 7.78 1.57
C GLU A 40 -10.23 8.03 1.09
N ASN A 41 -10.70 7.25 0.12
CA ASN A 41 -12.06 7.38 -0.39
C ASN A 41 -13.10 7.10 0.71
N LEU A 42 -12.91 6.06 1.53
CA LEU A 42 -13.83 5.77 2.64
C LEU A 42 -13.84 6.88 3.70
N LEU A 43 -12.67 7.40 4.06
CA LEU A 43 -12.59 8.54 4.98
C LEU A 43 -13.30 9.76 4.39
N GLN A 44 -13.13 10.03 3.10
CA GLN A 44 -13.78 11.14 2.43
C GLN A 44 -15.30 11.00 2.41
N VAL A 45 -15.80 9.80 2.12
CA VAL A 45 -17.24 9.49 2.13
C VAL A 45 -17.84 9.62 3.54
N ARG A 46 -17.11 9.21 4.59
CA ARG A 46 -17.63 9.24 5.97
C ARG A 46 -17.52 10.62 6.63
N PHE A 47 -16.43 11.34 6.38
CA PHE A 47 -16.05 12.51 7.16
C PHE A 47 -15.94 13.80 6.35
N GLY A 48 -16.14 13.74 5.03
CA GLY A 48 -16.07 14.88 4.13
C GLY A 48 -14.65 15.16 3.65
N GLN A 49 -14.29 16.44 3.46
CA GLN A 49 -12.95 16.78 3.01
C GLN A 49 -11.88 16.30 4.00
N LEU A 50 -10.84 15.68 3.44
CA LEU A 50 -9.64 15.29 4.18
C LEU A 50 -8.68 16.47 4.18
N ASP A 51 -8.31 16.91 5.36
CA ASP A 51 -7.24 17.88 5.62
C ASP A 51 -5.97 17.15 6.07
N ASP A 52 -4.89 17.89 6.28
CA ASP A 52 -3.59 17.33 6.67
C ASP A 52 -3.63 16.56 8.01
N SER A 53 -4.65 16.77 8.85
CA SER A 53 -4.78 16.08 10.13
C SER A 53 -5.12 14.58 9.95
N PHE A 54 -5.62 14.18 8.78
CA PHE A 54 -5.86 12.77 8.44
C PHE A 54 -4.61 12.01 8.06
N ASN A 55 -3.48 12.66 7.76
CA ASN A 55 -2.27 11.97 7.29
C ASN A 55 -1.83 10.88 8.30
N LEU A 56 -1.79 11.19 9.59
CA LEU A 56 -1.45 10.23 10.64
C LEU A 56 -2.47 9.08 10.77
N VAL A 57 -3.75 9.37 10.51
CA VAL A 57 -4.82 8.36 10.51
C VAL A 57 -4.67 7.43 9.31
N ILE A 58 -4.39 7.97 8.12
CA ILE A 58 -4.20 7.20 6.89
C ILE A 58 -2.98 6.29 7.03
N GLU A 59 -1.82 6.82 7.46
CA GLU A 59 -0.61 6.02 7.69
C GLU A 59 -0.83 4.95 8.76
N GLY A 60 -1.54 5.30 9.85
CA GLY A 60 -1.91 4.35 10.89
C GLY A 60 -2.80 3.21 10.38
N LEU A 61 -3.78 3.52 9.54
CA LEU A 61 -4.64 2.52 8.90
C LEU A 61 -3.90 1.65 7.89
N LEU A 62 -2.96 2.22 7.13
CA LEU A 62 -2.12 1.49 6.18
C LEU A 62 -1.15 0.52 6.84
N SER A 63 -0.77 0.78 8.09
CA SER A 63 0.03 -0.16 8.88
C SER A 63 -0.74 -1.42 9.30
N LEU A 64 -2.08 -1.41 9.21
CA LEU A 64 -2.95 -2.54 9.53
C LEU A 64 -3.25 -3.37 8.28
N SER A 65 -3.67 -4.63 8.47
CA SER A 65 -4.15 -5.43 7.35
C SER A 65 -5.39 -4.80 6.69
N PRO A 66 -5.69 -5.11 5.41
CA PRO A 66 -6.88 -4.60 4.73
C PRO A 66 -8.19 -4.90 5.48
N GLY A 67 -8.29 -6.05 6.13
CA GLY A 67 -9.47 -6.43 6.92
C GLY A 67 -9.60 -5.63 8.22
N GLU A 68 -8.49 -5.40 8.93
CA GLU A 68 -8.48 -4.64 10.18
C GLU A 68 -8.73 -3.15 9.94
N SER A 69 -8.08 -2.56 8.94
CA SER A 69 -8.29 -1.18 8.52
C SER A 69 -9.74 -0.95 8.08
N SER A 70 -10.31 -1.83 7.25
CA SER A 70 -11.71 -1.75 6.82
C SER A 70 -12.68 -1.80 8.00
N ARG A 71 -12.49 -2.76 8.92
CA ARG A 71 -13.35 -2.90 10.10
C ARG A 71 -13.29 -1.65 10.96
N LEU A 72 -12.08 -1.18 11.27
CA LEU A 72 -11.87 0.00 12.10
C LEU A 72 -12.49 1.25 11.46
N LEU A 73 -12.34 1.39 10.14
CA LEU A 73 -12.93 2.47 9.35
C LEU A 73 -14.45 2.43 9.27
N ILE A 74 -15.10 1.29 9.47
CA ILE A 74 -16.56 1.19 9.47
C ILE A 74 -17.12 1.45 10.87
N GLU A 75 -16.45 0.88 11.88
CA GLU A 75 -16.95 0.85 13.27
C GLU A 75 -16.61 2.10 14.08
N SER A 76 -15.53 2.80 13.75
CA SER A 76 -15.05 3.93 14.58
C SER A 76 -15.68 5.25 14.19
N ALA A 77 -15.90 6.12 15.18
CA ALA A 77 -16.15 7.54 14.94
C ALA A 77 -14.85 8.26 14.54
N ARG A 78 -14.97 9.49 14.01
CA ARG A 78 -13.82 10.32 13.62
C ARG A 78 -12.89 10.52 14.81
N GLU A 79 -13.45 10.93 15.93
CA GLU A 79 -12.70 11.28 17.14
C GLU A 79 -11.90 10.10 17.68
N ASP A 80 -12.43 8.88 17.56
CA ASP A 80 -11.75 7.66 18.04
C ASP A 80 -10.59 7.26 17.14
N LEU A 81 -10.72 7.42 15.81
CA LEU A 81 -9.61 7.24 14.88
C LEU A 81 -8.49 8.23 15.18
N PHE A 82 -8.85 9.49 15.41
CA PHE A 82 -7.89 10.53 15.73
C PHE A 82 -7.21 10.28 17.07
N LYS A 83 -7.97 9.95 18.12
CA LYS A 83 -7.39 9.55 19.42
C LYS A 83 -6.44 8.38 19.26
N ARG A 84 -6.81 7.36 18.47
CA ARG A 84 -5.97 6.17 18.29
C ARG A 84 -4.64 6.49 17.62
N PHE A 85 -4.66 7.22 16.51
CA PHE A 85 -3.45 7.39 15.69
C PHE A 85 -2.64 8.64 16.01
N HIS A 86 -3.24 9.69 16.57
CA HIS A 86 -2.52 10.86 17.09
C HIS A 86 -1.96 10.63 18.51
N ALA A 87 -2.48 9.67 19.29
CA ALA A 87 -1.87 9.31 20.57
C ALA A 87 -0.58 8.47 20.43
N ILE A 88 -0.28 7.96 19.24
CA ILE A 88 0.90 7.14 18.94
C ILE A 88 2.10 8.02 18.56
N THR A 89 2.09 9.32 18.85
CA THR A 89 3.28 10.18 18.69
C THR A 89 4.13 10.15 19.97
N PRO A 90 5.17 9.31 20.09
CA PRO A 90 6.26 9.63 21.00
C PRO A 90 6.99 10.86 20.44
N GLN A 91 7.35 11.77 21.35
CA GLN A 91 8.15 12.96 21.08
C GLN A 91 9.52 12.62 20.49
#